data_AF-A0A931XH93-F1
#
_entry.id   AF-A0A931XH93-F1
#
_cell.length_a   1.000
_cell.length_b   1.000
_cell.length_c   1.000
_cell.angle_alpha   90.00
_cell.angle_beta   90.00
_cell.angle_gamma   90.00
#
_symmetry.space_group_name_H-M   'P 1'
#
loop_
_entity.id
_entity.type
_entity.pdbx_description
1 polymer ?
#
loop_
_entity_poly.entity_id
_entity_poly.type
_entity_poly.pdbx_seq_one_letter_code
_entity_poly.pdbx_strand_id
1 'polypeptide(L)' 'MKAAVERYRPEVIVAVKEVASYVHATYGKVPATVPSVYAQVYTQAQHLDRGFYDRFFGPDAYLETHVRHMATWHGGTGR' A
#
# COMPACT_ATOMS: atom_id res chain seq x y z
N MET A 1 6.38 -17.90 -17.41
CA MET A 1 6.95 -18.33 -16.11
C MET A 1 7.90 -17.22 -15.65
N LYS A 2 7.65 -16.57 -14.51
CA LYS A 2 8.57 -15.54 -14.00
C LYS A 2 9.91 -16.21 -13.66
N ALA A 3 11.02 -15.68 -14.19
CA ALA A 3 12.35 -16.16 -13.84
C ALA A 3 12.57 -16.07 -12.33
N ALA A 4 13.24 -17.07 -11.76
CA ALA A 4 13.64 -17.03 -10.37
C ALA A 4 14.64 -15.89 -10.17
N VAL A 5 14.44 -15.08 -9.13
CA VAL A 5 15.39 -14.04 -8.75
C VAL A 5 16.66 -14.71 -8.24
N GLU A 6 17.82 -14.35 -8.80
CA GLU A 6 19.12 -14.86 -8.35
C GLU A 6 19.32 -14.53 -6.86
N ARG A 7 19.94 -15.46 -6.13
CA ARG A 7 20.22 -15.25 -4.72
C ARG A 7 21.22 -14.12 -4.55
N TYR A 8 20.96 -13.23 -3.58
CA TYR A 8 21.88 -12.13 -3.28
C TYR A 8 23.28 -12.64 -2.94
N ARG A 9 24.29 -11.91 -3.42
CA ARG A 9 25.70 -12.16 -3.11
C ARG A 9 25.96 -12.02 -1.59
N PRO A 10 26.88 -12.81 -1.00
CA PRO A 10 27.16 -12.74 0.44
C PRO A 10 27.52 -11.33 0.94
N GLU A 11 28.24 -10.56 0.14
CA GLU A 11 28.70 -9.21 0.49
C GLU A 11 27.52 -8.24 0.64
N VAL A 12 26.50 -8.39 -0.19
CA VAL A 12 25.26 -7.60 -0.10
C VAL A 12 24.51 -7.92 1.19
N ILE A 13 24.48 -9.20 1.58
CA ILE A 13 23.83 -9.63 2.83
C ILE A 13 24.56 -9.02 4.03
N VAL A 14 25.89 -9.01 4.02
CA VAL A 14 26.71 -8.39 5.07
C VAL A 14 26.44 -6.88 5.14
N ALA A 15 26.51 -6.18 4.02
CA ALA A 15 26.27 -4.73 3.97
C ALA A 15 24.87 -4.34 4.49
N VAL A 16 23.82 -5.06 4.09
CA VAL A 16 22.45 -4.81 4.56
C VAL A 16 22.33 -5.06 6.06
N LYS A 17 22.98 -6.11 6.60
CA LYS A 17 22.99 -6.39 8.03
C LYS A 17 23.66 -5.26 8.81
N GLU A 18 24.82 -4.78 8.37
CA GLU A 18 25.52 -3.69 9.05
C GLU A 18 24.67 -2.42 9.12
N VAL A 19 24.05 -2.03 8.01
CA VAL A 19 23.16 -0.86 7.97
C VAL A 19 21.94 -1.06 8.88
N ALA A 20 21.28 -2.21 8.80
CA ALA A 20 20.10 -2.50 9.63
C ALA A 20 20.44 -2.53 11.13
N SER A 21 21.58 -3.13 11.50
CA SER A 21 22.08 -3.16 12.87
C SER A 21 22.40 -1.76 13.40
N TYR A 22 23.09 -0.92 12.62
CA TYR A 22 23.36 0.46 12.98
C TYR A 22 22.06 1.27 13.18
N VAL A 23 21.12 1.16 12.23
CA VAL A 23 19.83 1.85 12.29
C VAL A 23 19.05 1.41 13.54
N HIS A 24 18.95 0.11 13.79
CA HIS A 24 18.25 -0.38 14.97
C HIS A 24 18.93 0.05 16.28
N ALA A 25 20.26 -0.04 16.36
CA ALA A 25 21.01 0.38 17.54
C ALA A 25 20.87 1.89 17.83
N THR A 26 20.78 2.71 16.78
CA THR A 26 20.71 4.17 16.89
C THR A 26 19.29 4.68 17.14
N TYR A 27 18.29 4.10 16.47
CA TYR A 27 16.91 4.62 16.42
C TYR A 27 15.87 3.72 17.09
N GLY A 28 16.25 2.50 17.52
CA GLY A 28 15.37 1.54 18.17
C GLY A 28 14.33 0.89 17.24
N LYS A 29 14.38 1.18 15.93
CA LYS A 29 13.46 0.66 14.92
C LYS A 29 14.06 0.72 13.52
N VAL A 30 13.43 0.02 12.58
CA VAL A 30 13.69 0.15 11.15
C VAL A 30 12.38 0.52 10.43
N PRO A 31 12.38 1.48 9.49
CA PRO A 31 13.48 2.39 9.15
C PRO A 31 13.68 3.49 10.21
N ALA A 32 14.84 4.17 10.17
CA ALA A 32 15.28 5.13 11.19
C ALA A 32 14.24 6.20 11.57
N THR A 33 13.77 6.97 10.57
CA THR A 33 13.02 8.22 10.81
C THR A 33 11.55 8.15 10.41
N VAL A 34 11.10 7.05 9.78
CA VAL A 34 9.70 6.85 9.37
C VAL A 34 9.03 5.74 10.19
N PRO A 35 7.70 5.64 10.22
CA PRO A 35 7.00 4.52 10.83
C PRO A 35 7.44 3.17 10.22
N SER A 36 7.64 2.15 11.05
CA SER A 36 7.97 0.78 10.59
C SER A 36 6.86 0.17 9.74
N VAL A 37 5.62 0.60 9.96
CA VAL A 37 4.49 0.37 9.08
C VAL A 37 4.05 1.73 8.55
N TYR A 38 4.32 1.97 7.27
CA TYR A 38 4.00 3.23 6.62
C TYR A 38 2.95 3.00 5.53
N ALA A 39 1.70 3.31 5.86
CA ALA A 39 0.63 3.41 4.87
C ALA A 39 0.55 4.88 4.44
N GLN A 40 1.07 5.19 3.26
CA GLN A 40 0.84 6.51 2.67
C GLN A 40 -0.64 6.64 2.32
N VAL A 41 -1.21 7.83 2.55
CA VAL A 41 -2.52 8.17 2.01
C VAL A 41 -2.34 8.27 0.48
N TYR A 42 -2.56 7.16 -0.21
CA TYR A 42 -2.67 7.17 -1.66
C TYR A 42 -4.07 7.65 -2.01
N THR A 43 -4.19 8.73 -2.77
CA THR A 43 -5.43 9.01 -3.50
C THR A 43 -5.54 7.96 -4.60
N GLN A 44 -6.25 6.87 -4.33
CA GLN A 44 -6.54 5.86 -5.32
C GLN A 44 -7.67 6.35 -6.23
N ALA A 45 -7.36 6.69 -7.48
CA ALA A 45 -8.36 6.84 -8.52
C ALA A 45 -8.73 5.45 -9.06
N GLN A 46 -9.64 4.76 -8.35
CA GLN A 46 -10.06 3.40 -8.68
C GLN A 46 -11.59 3.30 -8.76
N HIS A 47 -12.09 2.33 -9.52
CA HIS A 47 -13.49 1.91 -9.45
C HIS A 47 -13.69 1.09 -8.19
N LEU A 48 -14.17 1.74 -7.13
CA LEU A 48 -14.52 1.07 -5.87
C LEU A 48 -15.72 0.13 -6.08
N ASP A 49 -15.58 -1.14 -5.70
CA ASP A 49 -16.72 -2.06 -5.64
C ASP A 49 -17.59 -1.73 -4.42
N ARG A 50 -18.58 -0.86 -4.62
CA ARG A 50 -19.50 -0.46 -3.55
C ARG A 50 -20.27 -1.66 -2.95
N GLY A 51 -20.59 -2.67 -3.75
CA GLY A 51 -21.37 -3.82 -3.29
C GLY A 51 -20.64 -4.64 -2.23
N PHE A 52 -19.32 -4.77 -2.37
CA PHE A 52 -18.48 -5.37 -1.33
C PHE A 52 -18.50 -4.54 -0.04
N TYR A 53 -18.31 -3.23 -0.14
CA TYR A 53 -18.22 -2.36 1.04
C TYR A 53 -19.57 -2.22 1.76
N ASP A 54 -20.67 -2.09 1.02
CA ASP A 54 -22.02 -2.06 1.58
C ASP A 54 -22.32 -3.33 2.39
N ARG A 55 -21.86 -4.50 1.90
CA ARG A 55 -22.08 -5.79 2.54
C ARG A 55 -21.31 -5.96 3.84
N PHE A 56 -20.06 -5.49 3.91
CA PHE A 56 -19.13 -5.85 5.00
C PHE A 56 -18.78 -4.68 5.93
N PHE A 57 -18.93 -3.43 5.48
CA PHE A 57 -18.46 -2.24 6.19
C PHE A 57 -19.53 -1.14 6.32
N GLY A 58 -20.58 -1.18 5.50
CA GLY A 58 -21.69 -0.22 5.52
C GLY A 58 -21.44 1.02 4.65
N PRO A 59 -22.46 1.91 4.53
CA PRO A 59 -22.46 3.02 3.58
C PRO A 59 -21.42 4.11 3.88
N ASP A 60 -20.96 4.23 5.14
CA ASP A 60 -19.95 5.21 5.55
C ASP A 60 -18.51 4.76 5.27
N ALA A 61 -18.33 3.56 4.71
CA ALA A 61 -17.02 2.99 4.44
C ALA A 61 -16.30 3.65 3.24
N TYR A 62 -16.98 4.52 2.51
CA TYR A 62 -16.41 5.27 1.39
C TYR A 62 -17.10 6.63 1.22
N LEU A 63 -16.38 7.56 0.59
CA LEU A 63 -16.86 8.93 0.37
C LEU A 63 -17.95 8.99 -0.72
N GLU A 64 -18.82 10.01 -0.64
CA GLU A 64 -19.83 10.34 -1.67
C GLU A 64 -19.24 10.51 -3.08
N THR A 65 -17.96 10.92 -3.18
CA THR A 65 -17.26 11.00 -4.46
C THR A 65 -17.12 9.63 -5.15
N HIS A 66 -17.01 8.54 -4.38
CA HIS A 66 -17.02 7.17 -4.92
C HIS A 66 -18.42 6.78 -5.41
N VAL A 67 -19.48 7.19 -4.70
CA VAL A 67 -20.87 6.96 -5.12
C VAL A 67 -21.13 7.58 -6.49
N ARG A 68 -20.68 8.82 -6.68
CA ARG A 68 -20.95 9.60 -7.89
C ARG A 68 -20.01 9.29 -9.05
N HIS A 69 -18.96 8.49 -8.84
CA HIS A 69 -17.90 8.28 -9.81
C HIS A 69 -18.40 7.84 -11.20
N MET A 70 -19.29 6.85 -11.25
CA MET A 70 -19.82 6.36 -12.54
C MET A 70 -20.69 7.40 -13.26
N ALA A 71 -21.47 8.20 -12.52
CA ALA A 71 -22.28 9.26 -13.10
C ALA A 71 -21.42 10.43 -13.61
N THR A 72 -20.46 10.86 -12.81
CA THR A 72 -19.59 12.01 -13.13
C THR A 72 -18.63 11.71 -14.28
N TRP A 73 -18.01 10.53 -14.28
CA TRP A 73 -16.89 10.23 -15.19
C TRP A 73 -17.23 9.28 -16.33
N HIS A 74 -18.30 8.50 -16.22
CA HIS A 74 -18.63 7.41 -17.16
C HIS A 74 -20.06 7.49 -17.72
N GLY A 75 -20.76 8.61 -17.54
CA GLY A 75 -22.13 8.78 -18.05
C GLY A 75 -23.14 7.76 -17.51
N GLY A 76 -22.85 7.15 -16.35
CA GLY A 76 -23.72 6.17 -15.69
C GLY A 76 -23.59 4.71 -16.19
N THR A 77 -22.66 4.40 -17.10
CA THR A 77 -22.59 3.06 -17.72
C THR A 77 -21.81 2.00 -16.91
N GLY A 78 -21.63 2.20 -15.60
CA GLY A 78 -20.98 1.22 -14.72
C GLY A 78 -21.96 0.24 -14.13
N ARG A 79 -21.93 -1.01 -14.61
CA ARG A 79 -22.65 -2.13 -13.99
C ARG A 79 -22.04 -2.48 -12.64
#